data_AF-A0A0N0IV82-F1
#
_entry.id   AF-A0A0N0IV82-F1
#
_cell.length_a   1.000
_cell.length_b   1.000
_cell.length_c   1.000
_cell.angle_alpha   90.00
_cell.angle_beta   90.00
_cell.angle_gamma   90.00
#
_symmetry.space_group_name_H-M   'P 1'
#
loop_
_entity.id
_entity.type
_entity.pdbx_description
1 polymer ?
#
loop_
_entity_poly.entity_id
_entity_poly.type
_entity_poly.pdbx_seq_one_letter_code
_entity_poly.pdbx_strand_id
1 'polypeptide(L)'
;MKKTLLFLFLILFSFTLSQTVKRVFFVGNSYTYTNNLPELVKLIAASSGDQLAYESHTIGGARLKQHSENPAVASVINQGNWDYVVLQEQSQIPSFPNSYVQNEMFPYAKQLAEQIKNANACGNPLFFMTWGYKNGDATNCANGNTASCTYEGMDDLISARYTEMASLNESLVSPVGKVWRMIRQQYPEMELYSSDGSHPSYLGSMAAAYTFYTLIFKKDPELASFNGNLTTTESQAIKSVVKNVAFNGLNTWFVSANDVPTRFTYQISGNTVQFTNQTQNATSFLWNFGDGTTSALENPQHTYTSTGNYQVSLITNACNKNSTKTKSVAFHSLGIKEQNTVSTHIYPNPAQDYINIITDKKISVISLTDAAGRILRYKLEKSVPGYVIPLNHLSSGIYLLKYKEGETEFTKKILKK
;
A
#
# COMPACT_ATOMS: atom_id res chain seq x y z
N MET A 1 50.24 59.28 -6.39
CA MET A 1 48.96 58.58 -6.15
C MET A 1 48.78 57.49 -7.22
N LYS A 2 49.08 56.23 -6.89
CA LYS A 2 48.82 55.09 -7.81
C LYS A 2 47.37 54.66 -7.63
N LYS A 3 46.57 54.73 -8.70
CA LYS A 3 45.19 54.23 -8.74
C LYS A 3 45.23 52.75 -9.07
N THR A 4 44.88 51.90 -8.12
CA THR A 4 44.74 50.46 -8.32
C THR A 4 43.36 50.20 -8.92
N LEU A 5 43.31 49.71 -10.16
CA LEU A 5 42.07 49.26 -10.81
C LEU A 5 41.73 47.86 -10.28
N LEU A 6 40.60 47.72 -9.60
CA LEU A 6 40.09 46.43 -9.15
C LEU A 6 39.22 45.85 -10.28
N PHE A 7 39.68 44.78 -10.94
CA PHE A 7 38.86 44.03 -11.90
C PHE A 7 37.94 43.07 -11.14
N LEU A 8 36.64 43.35 -11.16
CA LEU A 8 35.62 42.44 -10.64
C LEU A 8 35.38 41.33 -11.68
N PHE A 9 35.89 40.12 -11.41
CA PHE A 9 35.60 38.94 -12.24
C PHE A 9 34.17 38.47 -11.96
N LEU A 10 33.25 38.75 -12.87
CA LEU A 10 31.89 38.19 -12.84
C LEU A 10 31.98 36.71 -13.25
N ILE A 11 31.94 35.81 -12.26
CA ILE A 11 31.80 34.37 -12.51
C ILE A 11 30.34 34.12 -12.89
N LEU A 12 30.06 34.06 -14.19
CA LEU A 12 28.78 33.57 -14.72
C LEU A 12 28.70 32.06 -14.49
N PHE A 13 28.13 31.64 -13.37
CA PHE A 13 27.69 30.26 -13.19
C PHE A 13 26.57 29.98 -14.19
N SER A 14 26.90 29.30 -15.28
CA SER A 14 25.92 28.73 -16.19
C SER A 14 25.30 27.52 -15.49
N PHE A 15 24.20 27.71 -14.77
CA PHE A 15 23.40 26.60 -14.28
C PHE A 15 22.77 25.91 -15.49
N THR A 16 23.40 24.87 -16.00
CA THR A 16 22.72 23.90 -16.86
C THR A 16 21.69 23.20 -15.99
N LEU A 17 20.44 23.67 -16.00
CA LEU A 17 19.32 22.91 -15.46
C LEU A 17 19.31 21.57 -16.20
N SER A 18 19.64 20.49 -15.50
CA SER A 18 19.59 19.14 -16.06
C SER A 18 18.14 18.84 -16.44
N GLN A 19 17.85 18.86 -17.74
CA GLN A 19 16.56 18.49 -18.29
C GLN A 19 16.22 17.05 -17.88
N THR A 20 15.11 16.86 -17.15
CA THR A 20 14.62 15.52 -16.83
C THR A 20 13.58 15.11 -17.86
N VAL A 21 13.79 13.97 -18.50
CA VAL A 21 12.81 13.39 -19.44
C VAL A 21 12.08 12.26 -18.73
N LYS A 22 10.74 12.25 -18.81
CA LYS A 22 9.89 11.19 -18.28
C LYS A 22 8.92 10.68 -19.34
N ARG A 23 8.73 9.36 -19.37
CA ARG A 23 7.74 8.68 -20.21
C ARG A 23 6.61 8.16 -19.35
N VAL A 24 5.38 8.61 -19.61
CA VAL A 24 4.21 8.22 -18.81
C VAL A 24 3.07 7.72 -19.67
N PHE A 25 2.53 6.55 -19.35
CA PHE A 25 1.33 6.02 -19.99
C PHE A 25 0.12 6.22 -19.06
N PHE A 26 -0.89 6.95 -19.52
CA PHE A 26 -2.11 7.23 -18.74
C PHE A 26 -3.23 6.26 -19.11
N VAL A 27 -3.56 5.35 -18.20
CA VAL A 27 -4.66 4.38 -18.35
C VAL A 27 -5.81 4.79 -17.42
N GLY A 28 -6.95 5.13 -18.00
CA GLY A 28 -8.05 5.65 -17.19
C GLY A 28 -9.35 5.89 -17.95
N ASN A 29 -10.08 6.92 -17.56
CA ASN A 29 -11.37 7.25 -18.17
C ASN A 29 -11.56 8.77 -18.28
N SER A 30 -12.80 9.25 -18.17
CA SER A 30 -13.15 10.65 -18.32
C SER A 30 -12.45 11.55 -17.31
N TYR A 31 -12.12 11.09 -16.12
CA TYR A 31 -11.37 11.89 -15.15
C TYR A 31 -9.93 12.19 -15.62
N THR A 32 -9.40 11.35 -16.50
CA THR A 32 -8.08 11.54 -17.10
C THR A 32 -8.16 12.35 -18.40
N TYR A 33 -9.11 12.08 -19.31
CA TYR A 33 -9.15 12.84 -20.58
C TYR A 33 -9.81 14.23 -20.46
N THR A 34 -10.63 14.47 -19.44
CA THR A 34 -11.29 15.78 -19.27
C THR A 34 -10.23 16.87 -19.06
N ASN A 35 -10.37 17.98 -19.80
CA ASN A 35 -9.38 19.06 -19.90
C ASN A 35 -7.96 18.60 -20.34
N ASN A 36 -7.84 17.38 -20.88
CA ASN A 36 -6.59 16.77 -21.30
C ASN A 36 -5.49 16.82 -20.21
N LEU A 37 -5.78 16.20 -19.06
CA LEU A 37 -4.86 16.16 -17.92
C LEU A 37 -3.42 15.77 -18.30
N PRO A 38 -3.15 14.74 -19.13
CA PRO A 38 -1.78 14.41 -19.53
C PRO A 38 -1.04 15.56 -20.22
N GLU A 39 -1.71 16.31 -21.10
CA GLU A 39 -1.11 17.49 -21.75
C GLU A 39 -0.86 18.61 -20.73
N LEU A 40 -1.76 18.84 -19.76
CA LEU A 40 -1.52 19.81 -18.69
C LEU A 40 -0.26 19.47 -17.88
N VAL A 41 -0.04 18.19 -17.54
CA VAL A 41 1.18 17.76 -16.84
C VAL A 41 2.42 18.03 -17.71
N LYS A 42 2.35 17.74 -19.01
CA LYS A 42 3.44 18.03 -19.96
C LYS A 42 3.77 19.52 -20.05
N LEU A 43 2.75 20.38 -20.10
CA LEU A 43 2.94 21.83 -20.17
C LEU A 43 3.56 22.38 -18.87
N ILE A 44 3.15 21.87 -17.71
CA ILE A 44 3.76 22.21 -16.42
C ILE A 44 5.23 21.78 -16.41
N ALA A 45 5.54 20.54 -16.81
CA ALA A 45 6.91 20.04 -16.89
C ALA A 45 7.79 20.91 -17.81
N ALA A 46 7.30 21.23 -19.01
CA ALA A 46 8.00 22.09 -19.97
C ALA A 46 8.31 23.48 -19.38
N SER A 47 7.40 24.04 -18.58
CA SER A 47 7.58 25.35 -17.92
C SER A 47 8.65 25.37 -16.84
N SER A 48 9.12 24.19 -16.42
CA SER A 48 10.21 23.99 -15.45
C SER A 48 11.47 23.37 -16.08
N GLY A 49 11.53 23.33 -17.41
CA GLY A 49 12.68 22.80 -18.17
C GLY A 49 12.72 21.28 -18.30
N ASP A 50 11.66 20.58 -17.88
CA ASP A 50 11.53 19.13 -18.01
C ASP A 50 10.77 18.74 -19.28
N GLN A 51 10.80 17.45 -19.62
CA GLN A 51 10.04 16.90 -20.74
C GLN A 51 9.21 15.71 -20.27
N LEU A 52 7.92 15.74 -20.62
CA LEU A 52 7.02 14.60 -20.47
C LEU A 52 6.64 14.10 -21.85
N ALA A 53 7.09 12.90 -22.21
CA ALA A 53 6.50 12.12 -23.28
C ALA A 53 5.37 11.29 -22.69
N TYR A 54 4.20 11.28 -23.32
CA TYR A 54 3.08 10.50 -22.82
C TYR A 54 2.27 9.83 -23.93
N GLU A 55 1.62 8.73 -23.56
CA GLU A 55 0.51 8.13 -24.29
C GLU A 55 -0.69 7.99 -23.34
N SER A 56 -1.88 7.81 -23.89
CA SER A 56 -3.10 7.65 -23.10
C SER A 56 -4.02 6.59 -23.70
N HIS A 57 -4.59 5.75 -22.84
CA HIS A 57 -5.71 4.88 -23.18
C HIS A 57 -6.85 5.15 -22.20
N THR A 58 -7.79 6.00 -22.63
CA THR A 58 -8.86 6.51 -21.77
C THR A 58 -10.21 6.27 -22.41
N ILE A 59 -11.07 5.51 -21.72
CA ILE A 59 -12.42 5.14 -22.20
C ILE A 59 -13.42 5.60 -21.14
N GLY A 60 -14.45 6.36 -21.54
CA GLY A 60 -15.45 6.88 -20.60
C GLY A 60 -16.06 5.79 -19.71
N GLY A 61 -16.08 6.00 -18.39
CA GLY A 61 -16.60 5.03 -17.41
C GLY A 61 -15.78 3.75 -17.25
N ALA A 62 -14.64 3.60 -17.92
CA ALA A 62 -13.87 2.36 -17.88
C ALA A 62 -13.28 2.08 -16.49
N ARG A 63 -13.25 0.78 -16.17
CA ARG A 63 -12.73 0.21 -14.93
C ARG A 63 -11.32 -0.35 -15.10
N LEU A 64 -10.60 -0.60 -14.00
CA LEU A 64 -9.32 -1.30 -14.07
C LEU A 64 -9.46 -2.68 -14.70
N LYS A 65 -10.55 -3.40 -14.42
CA LYS A 65 -10.90 -4.68 -15.07
C LYS A 65 -10.83 -4.62 -16.59
N GLN A 66 -11.52 -3.64 -17.19
CA GLN A 66 -11.59 -3.50 -18.63
C GLN A 66 -10.23 -3.16 -19.23
N HIS A 67 -9.43 -2.35 -18.55
CA HIS A 67 -8.07 -2.04 -18.98
C HIS A 67 -7.13 -3.24 -18.85
N SER A 68 -7.25 -4.05 -17.79
CA SER A 68 -6.42 -5.25 -17.58
C SER A 68 -6.68 -6.35 -18.61
N GLU A 69 -7.87 -6.37 -19.18
CA GLU A 69 -8.30 -7.35 -20.20
C GLU A 69 -8.10 -6.80 -21.63
N ASN A 70 -7.67 -5.55 -21.78
CA ASN A 70 -7.56 -4.89 -23.09
C ASN A 70 -6.17 -5.12 -23.73
N PRO A 71 -6.10 -5.75 -24.92
CA PRO A 71 -4.82 -6.04 -25.57
C PRO A 71 -4.05 -4.79 -26.03
N ALA A 72 -4.72 -3.67 -26.32
CA ALA A 72 -4.05 -2.43 -26.67
C ALA A 72 -3.31 -1.82 -25.48
N VAL A 73 -3.94 -1.83 -24.29
CA VAL A 73 -3.29 -1.43 -23.03
C VAL A 73 -2.09 -2.31 -22.77
N ALA A 74 -2.26 -3.64 -22.88
CA ALA A 74 -1.18 -4.59 -22.67
C ALA A 74 -0.02 -4.37 -23.65
N SER A 75 -0.30 -4.14 -24.94
CA SER A 75 0.72 -3.88 -25.95
C SER A 75 1.53 -2.62 -25.66
N VAL A 76 0.91 -1.55 -25.16
CA VAL A 76 1.62 -0.31 -24.81
C VAL A 76 2.48 -0.49 -23.56
N ILE A 77 1.95 -1.14 -22.51
CA ILE A 77 2.73 -1.47 -21.30
C ILE A 77 3.96 -2.30 -21.66
N ASN A 78 3.79 -3.31 -22.51
CA ASN A 78 4.84 -4.26 -22.91
C ASN A 78 5.93 -3.64 -23.80
N GLN A 79 5.80 -2.37 -24.23
CA GLN A 79 6.93 -1.64 -24.82
C GLN A 79 8.10 -1.47 -23.82
N GLY A 80 7.84 -1.57 -22.51
CA GLY A 80 8.87 -1.67 -21.48
C GLY A 80 9.70 -0.40 -21.26
N ASN A 81 9.26 0.75 -21.78
CA ASN A 81 10.00 2.01 -21.76
C ASN A 81 9.33 3.13 -20.93
N TRP A 82 8.31 2.78 -20.13
CA TRP A 82 7.55 3.73 -19.32
C TRP A 82 8.19 3.91 -17.94
N ASP A 83 8.51 5.15 -17.56
CA ASP A 83 8.91 5.48 -16.18
C ASP A 83 7.73 5.27 -15.23
N TYR A 84 6.54 5.71 -15.66
CA TYR A 84 5.29 5.55 -14.91
C TYR A 84 4.16 5.06 -15.82
N VAL A 85 3.30 4.21 -15.26
CA VAL A 85 1.99 3.93 -15.85
C VAL A 85 0.94 4.33 -14.83
N VAL A 86 0.17 5.36 -15.17
CA VAL A 86 -0.89 5.89 -14.32
C VAL A 86 -2.12 5.01 -14.47
N LEU A 87 -2.63 4.51 -13.35
CA LEU A 87 -3.78 3.61 -13.30
C LEU A 87 -4.95 4.27 -12.56
N GLN A 88 -6.05 4.48 -13.26
CA GLN A 88 -7.25 5.10 -12.72
C GLN A 88 -8.42 4.11 -12.75
N GLU A 89 -9.07 3.91 -11.58
CA GLU A 89 -10.33 3.16 -11.48
C GLU A 89 -11.53 4.06 -11.83
N GLN A 90 -12.69 3.45 -12.06
CA GLN A 90 -13.96 4.15 -12.14
C GLN A 90 -14.23 4.93 -10.84
N SER A 91 -14.82 6.13 -10.97
CA SER A 91 -14.87 7.15 -9.92
C SER A 91 -15.63 6.79 -8.64
N GLN A 92 -16.54 5.81 -8.68
CA GLN A 92 -17.37 5.41 -7.54
C GLN A 92 -16.89 4.10 -6.91
N ILE A 93 -16.33 3.17 -7.70
CA ILE A 93 -15.96 1.82 -7.23
C ILE A 93 -15.07 1.85 -5.98
N PRO A 94 -14.06 2.72 -5.84
CA PRO A 94 -13.25 2.79 -4.61
C PRO A 94 -14.06 3.21 -3.37
N SER A 95 -15.28 3.75 -3.52
CA SER A 95 -16.20 4.04 -2.42
C SER A 95 -17.18 2.91 -2.09
N PHE A 96 -17.20 1.81 -2.86
CA PHE A 96 -18.14 0.71 -2.66
C PHE A 96 -17.77 -0.17 -1.46
N PRO A 97 -18.69 -1.04 -0.99
CA PRO A 97 -18.41 -1.98 0.09
C PRO A 97 -17.16 -2.83 -0.15
N ASN A 98 -16.47 -3.20 0.92
CA ASN A 98 -15.18 -3.90 0.86
C ASN A 98 -15.24 -5.19 0.04
N SER A 99 -16.33 -5.97 0.17
CA SER A 99 -16.51 -7.19 -0.61
C SER A 99 -16.50 -6.94 -2.11
N TYR A 100 -17.07 -5.82 -2.56
CA TYR A 100 -17.05 -5.45 -3.97
C TYR A 100 -15.64 -5.06 -4.41
N VAL A 101 -14.97 -4.18 -3.65
CA VAL A 101 -13.62 -3.70 -4.00
C VAL A 101 -12.60 -4.84 -4.03
N GLN A 102 -12.68 -5.78 -3.09
CA GLN A 102 -11.83 -6.96 -3.03
C GLN A 102 -12.00 -7.91 -4.23
N ASN A 103 -13.20 -7.95 -4.83
CA ASN A 103 -13.50 -8.85 -5.96
C ASN A 103 -13.39 -8.16 -7.32
N GLU A 104 -13.73 -6.88 -7.42
CA GLU A 104 -13.94 -6.18 -8.69
C GLU A 104 -12.92 -5.06 -8.99
N MET A 105 -12.04 -4.73 -8.05
CA MET A 105 -11.01 -3.69 -8.22
C MET A 105 -9.61 -4.22 -7.94
N PHE A 106 -9.36 -4.75 -6.73
CA PHE A 106 -8.00 -5.15 -6.31
C PHE A 106 -7.34 -6.23 -7.17
N PRO A 107 -8.04 -7.28 -7.66
CA PRO A 107 -7.42 -8.28 -8.53
C PRO A 107 -6.88 -7.68 -9.83
N TYR A 108 -7.62 -6.76 -10.43
CA TYR A 108 -7.25 -6.13 -11.70
C TYR A 108 -6.18 -5.04 -11.53
N ALA A 109 -6.21 -4.33 -10.40
CA ALA A 109 -5.12 -3.46 -10.00
C ALA A 109 -3.81 -4.23 -9.86
N LYS A 110 -3.85 -5.42 -9.23
CA LYS A 110 -2.71 -6.32 -9.10
C LYS A 110 -2.21 -6.80 -10.45
N GLN A 111 -3.10 -7.27 -11.32
CA GLN A 111 -2.74 -7.74 -12.65
C GLN A 111 -2.02 -6.66 -13.46
N LEU A 112 -2.57 -5.44 -13.51
CA LEU A 112 -1.94 -4.31 -14.21
C LEU A 112 -0.60 -3.92 -13.59
N ALA A 113 -0.54 -3.81 -12.25
CA ALA A 113 0.69 -3.48 -11.55
C ALA A 113 1.78 -4.51 -11.83
N GLU A 114 1.50 -5.80 -11.70
CA GLU A 114 2.45 -6.89 -12.01
C GLU A 114 2.89 -6.83 -13.47
N GLN A 115 1.97 -6.58 -14.41
CA GLN A 115 2.32 -6.44 -15.82
C GLN A 115 3.30 -5.30 -16.09
N ILE A 116 3.02 -4.10 -15.56
CA ILE A 116 3.90 -2.92 -15.70
C ILE A 116 5.31 -3.22 -15.18
N LYS A 117 5.33 -3.83 -14.01
CA LYS A 117 6.55 -4.18 -13.28
C LYS A 117 7.36 -5.27 -13.96
N ASN A 118 6.70 -6.19 -14.65
CA ASN A 118 7.35 -7.24 -15.43
C ASN A 118 7.85 -6.73 -16.78
N ALA A 119 7.15 -5.76 -17.39
CA ALA A 119 7.52 -5.16 -18.66
C ALA A 119 8.69 -4.18 -18.52
N ASN A 120 8.76 -3.43 -17.41
CA ASN A 120 9.88 -2.55 -17.09
C ASN A 120 10.25 -2.66 -15.61
N ALA A 121 11.43 -3.19 -15.32
CA ALA A 121 12.02 -3.27 -13.98
C ALA A 121 12.03 -1.93 -13.23
N CYS A 122 12.23 -0.84 -13.98
CA CYS A 122 12.31 0.53 -13.50
C CYS A 122 10.98 1.29 -13.63
N GLY A 123 9.95 0.62 -14.17
CA GLY A 123 8.63 1.18 -14.41
C GLY A 123 7.77 1.12 -13.16
N ASN A 124 7.02 2.18 -12.94
CA ASN A 124 6.31 2.42 -11.70
C ASN A 124 4.79 2.51 -11.95
N PRO A 125 3.99 1.58 -11.41
CA PRO A 125 2.55 1.80 -11.33
C PRO A 125 2.27 2.99 -10.41
N LEU A 126 1.52 3.97 -10.90
CA LEU A 126 1.10 5.14 -10.16
C LEU A 126 -0.43 5.19 -10.13
N PHE A 127 -1.03 4.81 -9.00
CA PHE A 127 -2.47 4.83 -8.88
C PHE A 127 -3.00 6.26 -8.73
N PHE A 128 -3.98 6.65 -9.55
CA PHE A 128 -4.59 7.98 -9.54
C PHE A 128 -5.70 8.04 -8.49
N MET A 129 -5.40 8.45 -7.25
CA MET A 129 -6.44 8.67 -6.23
C MET A 129 -7.35 9.82 -6.67
N THR A 130 -8.56 9.46 -7.09
CA THR A 130 -9.62 10.40 -7.46
C THR A 130 -10.22 11.05 -6.20
N TRP A 131 -11.33 11.75 -6.36
CA TRP A 131 -11.99 12.54 -5.31
C TRP A 131 -13.44 12.08 -5.09
N GLY A 132 -14.01 12.42 -3.93
CA GLY A 132 -15.45 12.27 -3.69
C GLY A 132 -16.30 13.21 -4.55
N TYR A 133 -17.53 12.83 -4.84
CA TYR A 133 -18.49 13.68 -5.57
C TYR A 133 -18.89 14.90 -4.75
N LYS A 134 -19.28 16.00 -5.41
CA LYS A 134 -19.52 17.31 -4.80
C LYS A 134 -20.40 17.22 -3.55
N ASN A 135 -21.48 16.42 -3.65
CA ASN A 135 -22.48 16.19 -2.61
C ASN A 135 -22.52 14.73 -2.12
N GLY A 136 -21.47 13.93 -2.37
CA GLY A 136 -21.48 12.48 -2.16
C GLY A 136 -22.20 11.70 -3.27
N ASP A 137 -22.25 10.37 -3.10
CA ASP A 137 -22.87 9.44 -4.01
C ASP A 137 -24.29 9.10 -3.55
N ALA A 138 -25.26 9.91 -4.00
CA ALA A 138 -26.67 9.75 -3.64
C ALA A 138 -27.24 8.38 -4.06
N THR A 139 -26.75 7.80 -5.16
CA THR A 139 -27.27 6.52 -5.66
C THR A 139 -26.82 5.38 -4.75
N ASN A 140 -25.54 5.29 -4.42
CA ASN A 140 -25.05 4.24 -3.53
C ASN A 140 -25.44 4.46 -2.07
N CYS A 141 -25.60 5.73 -1.66
CA CYS A 141 -26.21 6.09 -0.38
C CYS A 141 -27.61 5.48 -0.23
N ALA A 142 -28.48 5.65 -1.24
CA ALA A 142 -29.83 5.08 -1.24
C ALA A 142 -29.82 3.54 -1.23
N ASN A 143 -28.76 2.92 -1.77
CA ASN A 143 -28.56 1.47 -1.77
C ASN A 143 -27.86 0.93 -0.51
N GLY A 144 -27.81 1.73 0.57
CA GLY A 144 -27.33 1.30 1.89
C GLY A 144 -25.87 1.58 2.18
N ASN A 145 -25.09 2.15 1.24
CA ASN A 145 -23.74 2.63 1.51
C ASN A 145 -23.77 4.02 2.15
N THR A 146 -24.22 4.11 3.40
CA THR A 146 -24.45 5.40 4.08
C THR A 146 -23.18 6.24 4.25
N ALA A 147 -22.01 5.59 4.25
CA ALA A 147 -20.72 6.27 4.31
C ALA A 147 -20.42 7.09 3.04
N SER A 148 -21.01 6.76 1.87
CA SER A 148 -20.80 7.54 0.65
C SER A 148 -21.80 8.69 0.47
N CYS A 149 -22.70 8.94 1.43
CA CYS A 149 -23.76 9.96 1.29
C CYS A 149 -23.24 11.41 1.28
N THR A 150 -22.03 11.66 1.78
CA THR A 150 -21.41 12.98 1.80
C THR A 150 -20.12 12.99 0.98
N TYR A 151 -19.63 14.18 0.65
CA TYR A 151 -18.31 14.32 0.04
C TYR A 151 -17.22 13.69 0.91
N GLU A 152 -17.18 14.04 2.20
CA GLU A 152 -16.14 13.60 3.13
C GLU A 152 -16.11 12.07 3.25
N GLY A 153 -17.28 11.45 3.41
CA GLY A 153 -17.36 10.01 3.58
C GLY A 153 -16.99 9.26 2.30
N MET A 154 -17.42 9.74 1.13
CA MET A 154 -17.00 9.17 -0.16
C MET A 154 -15.49 9.36 -0.40
N ASP A 155 -14.95 10.55 -0.13
CA ASP A 155 -13.52 10.87 -0.26
C ASP A 155 -12.64 10.02 0.67
N ASP A 156 -13.09 9.79 1.91
CA ASP A 156 -12.38 8.94 2.87
C ASP A 156 -12.33 7.49 2.42
N LEU A 157 -13.43 6.95 1.88
CA LEU A 157 -13.44 5.60 1.31
C LEU A 157 -12.51 5.49 0.09
N ILE A 158 -12.61 6.44 -0.86
CA ILE A 158 -11.76 6.47 -2.05
C ILE A 158 -10.29 6.52 -1.66
N SER A 159 -9.93 7.43 -0.74
CA SER A 159 -8.55 7.58 -0.31
C SER A 159 -8.02 6.33 0.38
N ALA A 160 -8.83 5.71 1.25
CA ALA A 160 -8.46 4.46 1.91
C ALA A 160 -8.20 3.34 0.89
N ARG A 161 -9.09 3.16 -0.10
CA ARG A 161 -8.95 2.09 -1.10
C ARG A 161 -7.80 2.29 -2.07
N TYR A 162 -7.53 3.52 -2.51
CA TYR A 162 -6.35 3.80 -3.34
C TYR A 162 -5.04 3.60 -2.56
N THR A 163 -5.00 3.98 -1.29
CA THR A 163 -3.82 3.77 -0.43
C THR A 163 -3.57 2.30 -0.16
N GLU A 164 -4.63 1.53 0.14
CA GLU A 164 -4.58 0.08 0.30
C GLU A 164 -4.12 -0.60 -0.99
N MET A 165 -4.71 -0.23 -2.13
CA MET A 165 -4.34 -0.75 -3.45
C MET A 165 -2.87 -0.48 -3.79
N ALA A 166 -2.36 0.72 -3.50
CA ALA A 166 -0.94 1.05 -3.71
C ALA A 166 -0.02 0.24 -2.79
N SER A 167 -0.39 0.08 -1.52
CA SER A 167 0.36 -0.70 -0.54
C SER A 167 0.44 -2.18 -0.92
N LEU A 168 -0.70 -2.81 -1.20
CA LEU A 168 -0.80 -4.23 -1.61
C LEU A 168 0.03 -4.52 -2.86
N ASN A 169 0.13 -3.55 -3.75
CA ASN A 169 0.85 -3.67 -5.00
C ASN A 169 2.24 -3.07 -4.94
N GLU A 170 2.79 -2.68 -3.78
CA GLU A 170 4.10 -2.03 -3.66
C GLU A 170 4.33 -0.95 -4.75
N SER A 171 3.37 -0.04 -4.88
CA SER A 171 3.26 0.94 -5.97
C SER A 171 3.02 2.34 -5.42
N LEU A 172 3.03 3.36 -6.29
CA LEU A 172 2.82 4.75 -5.89
C LEU A 172 1.33 5.10 -5.91
N VAL A 173 0.96 6.15 -5.19
CA VAL A 173 -0.39 6.74 -5.27
C VAL A 173 -0.31 8.25 -5.42
N SER A 174 -1.04 8.80 -6.38
CA SER A 174 -1.16 10.25 -6.56
C SER A 174 -2.26 10.80 -5.65
N PRO A 175 -2.00 11.74 -4.72
CA PRO A 175 -2.96 12.18 -3.70
C PRO A 175 -3.93 13.26 -4.20
N VAL A 176 -4.39 13.21 -5.45
CA VAL A 176 -5.24 14.27 -6.04
C VAL A 176 -6.52 14.47 -5.22
N GLY A 177 -7.17 13.41 -4.76
CA GLY A 177 -8.34 13.51 -3.86
C GLY A 177 -8.06 14.30 -2.59
N LYS A 178 -6.90 14.07 -1.95
CA LYS A 178 -6.51 14.83 -0.75
C LYS A 178 -6.17 16.28 -1.05
N VAL A 179 -5.54 16.57 -2.20
CA VAL A 179 -5.33 17.95 -2.67
C VAL A 179 -6.68 18.64 -2.88
N TRP A 180 -7.62 17.98 -3.55
CA TRP A 180 -8.98 18.49 -3.76
C TRP A 180 -9.68 18.82 -2.44
N ARG A 181 -9.63 17.90 -1.48
CA ARG A 181 -10.24 18.13 -0.15
C ARG A 181 -9.67 19.35 0.54
N MET A 182 -8.35 19.51 0.52
CA MET A 182 -7.69 20.66 1.12
C MET A 182 -8.07 21.97 0.41
N ILE A 183 -8.17 21.98 -0.92
CA ILE A 183 -8.65 23.16 -1.67
C ILE A 183 -10.09 23.48 -1.27
N ARG A 184 -11.01 22.51 -1.24
CA ARG A 184 -12.41 22.74 -0.82
C ARG A 184 -12.54 23.32 0.59
N GLN A 185 -11.64 22.96 1.49
CA GLN A 185 -11.65 23.42 2.88
C GLN A 185 -11.07 24.83 3.03
N GLN A 186 -10.01 25.15 2.29
CA GLN A 186 -9.28 26.42 2.42
C GLN A 186 -9.79 27.52 1.48
N TYR A 187 -10.34 27.12 0.33
CA TYR A 187 -10.77 27.97 -0.77
C TYR A 187 -12.13 27.50 -1.30
N PRO A 188 -13.21 27.54 -0.49
CA PRO A 188 -14.53 27.02 -0.87
C PRO A 188 -15.15 27.72 -2.09
N GLU A 189 -14.68 28.91 -2.45
CA GLU A 189 -15.05 29.65 -3.65
C GLU A 189 -14.46 29.07 -4.94
N MET A 190 -13.39 28.27 -4.86
CA MET A 190 -12.76 27.63 -6.01
C MET A 190 -13.58 26.39 -6.42
N GLU A 191 -14.40 26.56 -7.46
CA GLU A 191 -15.23 25.47 -7.99
C GLU A 191 -14.38 24.41 -8.72
N LEU A 192 -14.16 23.28 -8.06
CA LEU A 192 -13.39 22.15 -8.60
C LEU A 192 -14.21 21.26 -9.53
N TYR A 193 -15.54 21.33 -9.49
CA TYR A 193 -16.43 20.45 -10.25
C TYR A 193 -16.99 21.12 -11.50
N SER A 194 -17.25 20.32 -12.51
CA SER A 194 -18.17 20.68 -13.57
C SER A 194 -19.61 20.72 -13.04
N SER A 195 -20.57 21.13 -13.89
CA SER A 195 -21.98 21.23 -13.51
C SER A 195 -22.61 19.90 -13.04
N ASP A 196 -21.99 18.76 -13.36
CA ASP A 196 -22.46 17.44 -12.96
C ASP A 196 -22.09 17.05 -11.52
N GLY A 197 -21.26 17.84 -10.83
CA GLY A 197 -20.80 17.56 -9.48
C GLY A 197 -19.87 16.35 -9.34
N SER A 198 -19.30 15.86 -10.45
CA SER A 198 -18.42 14.69 -10.50
C SER A 198 -17.15 14.98 -11.30
N HIS A 199 -17.29 15.33 -12.58
CA HIS A 199 -16.17 15.63 -13.45
C HIS A 199 -15.43 16.90 -13.00
N PRO A 200 -14.12 17.01 -13.30
CA PRO A 200 -13.36 18.18 -12.89
C PRO A 200 -13.69 19.39 -13.75
N SER A 201 -13.79 20.55 -13.12
CA SER A 201 -13.61 21.83 -13.81
C SER A 201 -12.16 21.94 -14.31
N TYR A 202 -11.86 23.00 -15.07
CA TYR A 202 -10.49 23.28 -15.46
C TYR A 202 -9.59 23.48 -14.22
N LEU A 203 -10.09 24.16 -13.19
CA LEU A 203 -9.41 24.38 -11.92
C LEU A 203 -9.12 23.05 -11.21
N GLY A 204 -10.11 22.15 -11.15
CA GLY A 204 -9.92 20.80 -10.60
C GLY A 204 -8.88 19.97 -11.37
N SER A 205 -8.83 20.12 -12.69
CA SER A 205 -7.86 19.44 -13.56
C SER A 205 -6.45 19.99 -13.39
N MET A 206 -6.30 21.30 -13.19
CA MET A 206 -5.01 21.93 -12.87
C MET A 206 -4.47 21.47 -11.51
N ALA A 207 -5.34 21.31 -10.50
CA ALA A 207 -4.94 20.72 -9.21
C ALA A 207 -4.39 19.29 -9.37
N ALA A 208 -5.06 18.47 -10.19
CA ALA A 208 -4.55 17.14 -10.55
C ALA A 208 -3.21 17.23 -11.30
N ALA A 209 -3.10 18.15 -12.27
CA ALA A 209 -1.91 18.29 -13.11
C ALA A 209 -0.66 18.69 -12.31
N TYR A 210 -0.76 19.68 -11.41
CA TYR A 210 0.34 20.04 -10.51
C TYR A 210 0.72 18.90 -9.58
N THR A 211 -0.25 18.13 -9.09
CA THR A 211 -0.01 16.96 -8.24
C THR A 211 0.80 15.91 -9.01
N PHE A 212 0.39 15.56 -10.22
CA PHE A 212 1.13 14.61 -11.06
C PHE A 212 2.53 15.11 -11.42
N TYR A 213 2.69 16.36 -11.82
CA TYR A 213 4.01 16.95 -12.08
C TYR A 213 4.92 16.82 -10.86
N THR A 214 4.40 17.19 -9.67
CA THR A 214 5.12 17.11 -8.40
C THR A 214 5.60 15.69 -8.13
N LEU A 215 4.76 14.67 -8.35
CA LEU A 215 5.12 13.28 -8.09
C LEU A 215 6.11 12.71 -9.12
N ILE A 216 5.86 12.96 -10.40
CA ILE A 216 6.63 12.39 -11.52
C ILE A 216 8.04 12.98 -11.58
N PHE A 217 8.16 14.28 -11.33
CA PHE A 217 9.44 14.99 -11.38
C PHE A 217 10.07 15.24 -10.01
N LYS A 218 9.31 15.04 -8.93
CA LYS A 218 9.77 15.29 -7.54
C LYS A 218 10.27 16.72 -7.34
N LYS A 219 9.55 17.68 -7.93
CA LYS A 219 9.88 19.10 -7.90
C LYS A 219 8.80 19.89 -7.19
N ASP A 220 9.22 20.99 -6.57
CA ASP A 220 8.32 21.93 -5.93
C ASP A 220 7.37 22.54 -6.99
N PRO A 221 6.04 22.36 -6.87
CA PRO A 221 5.08 22.89 -7.85
C PRO A 221 5.04 24.42 -7.89
N GLU A 222 5.47 25.12 -6.83
CA GLU A 222 5.48 26.59 -6.78
C GLU A 222 6.51 27.19 -7.75
N LEU A 223 7.50 26.40 -8.18
CA LEU A 223 8.53 26.80 -9.15
C LEU A 223 8.09 26.63 -10.61
N ALA A 224 6.95 25.97 -10.87
CA ALA A 224 6.40 25.87 -12.21
C ALA A 224 5.78 27.19 -12.65
N SER A 225 6.14 27.69 -13.83
CA SER A 225 5.68 28.99 -14.33
C SER A 225 4.38 28.91 -15.13
N PHE A 226 4.01 27.73 -15.63
CA PHE A 226 2.73 27.51 -16.31
C PHE A 226 1.58 27.66 -15.32
N ASN A 227 0.55 28.43 -15.70
CA ASN A 227 -0.69 28.62 -14.95
C ASN A 227 -1.95 28.18 -15.76
N GLY A 228 -1.78 27.85 -17.03
CA GLY A 228 -2.91 27.63 -17.94
C GLY A 228 -3.83 28.86 -18.01
N ASN A 229 -5.13 28.63 -17.88
CA ASN A 229 -6.16 29.68 -17.87
C ASN A 229 -6.48 30.22 -16.46
N LEU A 230 -5.79 29.75 -15.42
CA LEU A 230 -6.03 30.23 -14.05
C LEU A 230 -5.45 31.63 -13.85
N THR A 231 -6.09 32.41 -12.99
CA THR A 231 -5.46 33.62 -12.46
C THR A 231 -4.21 33.26 -11.64
N THR A 232 -3.29 34.21 -11.50
CA THR A 232 -2.09 34.02 -10.68
C THR A 232 -2.43 33.61 -9.25
N THR A 233 -3.45 34.23 -8.65
CA THR A 233 -3.91 33.93 -7.29
C THR A 233 -4.42 32.50 -7.17
N GLU A 234 -5.29 32.06 -8.08
CA GLU A 234 -5.81 30.68 -8.08
C GLU A 234 -4.67 29.67 -8.27
N SER A 235 -3.77 29.93 -9.23
CA SER A 235 -2.67 29.01 -9.46
C SER A 235 -1.71 28.94 -8.28
N GLN A 236 -1.44 30.05 -7.60
CA GLN A 236 -0.58 30.07 -6.40
C GLN A 236 -1.23 29.32 -5.24
N ALA A 237 -2.53 29.52 -5.01
CA ALA A 237 -3.29 28.78 -3.99
C ALA A 237 -3.21 27.26 -4.22
N ILE A 238 -3.49 26.80 -5.44
CA ILE A 238 -3.42 25.37 -5.78
C ILE A 238 -1.99 24.83 -5.62
N LYS A 239 -0.97 25.53 -6.14
CA LYS A 239 0.43 25.10 -6.02
C LYS A 239 0.86 24.97 -4.56
N SER A 240 0.44 25.90 -3.70
CA SER A 240 0.72 25.85 -2.26
C SER A 240 0.08 24.64 -1.58
N VAL A 241 -1.19 24.35 -1.89
CA VAL A 241 -1.85 23.14 -1.38
C VAL A 241 -1.15 21.87 -1.87
N VAL A 242 -0.81 21.79 -3.16
CA VAL A 242 -0.09 20.64 -3.73
C VAL A 242 1.28 20.47 -3.08
N LYS A 243 2.02 21.56 -2.84
CA LYS A 243 3.30 21.50 -2.13
C LYS A 243 3.12 20.89 -0.73
N ASN A 244 2.15 21.38 0.02
CA ASN A 244 1.91 20.92 1.39
C ASN A 244 1.45 19.46 1.46
N VAL A 245 0.54 19.04 0.58
CA VAL A 245 -0.02 17.68 0.59
C VAL A 245 0.90 16.67 -0.10
N ALA A 246 1.41 17.00 -1.29
CA ALA A 246 2.13 16.08 -2.15
C ALA A 246 3.65 16.20 -2.02
N PHE A 247 4.23 17.39 -2.24
CA PHE A 247 5.68 17.58 -2.27
C PHE A 247 6.35 17.34 -0.91
N ASN A 248 5.79 17.94 0.15
CA ASN A 248 6.28 17.72 1.51
C ASN A 248 5.91 16.31 2.04
N GLY A 249 4.96 15.64 1.39
CA GLY A 249 4.42 14.33 1.75
C GLY A 249 4.84 13.17 0.85
N LEU A 250 5.87 13.29 0.01
CA LEU A 250 6.23 12.28 -1.00
C LEU A 250 6.35 10.85 -0.43
N ASN A 251 6.88 10.71 0.79
CA ASN A 251 7.00 9.42 1.48
C ASN A 251 5.64 8.81 1.85
N THR A 252 4.67 9.64 2.26
CA THR A 252 3.29 9.25 2.58
C THR A 252 2.61 8.61 1.37
N TRP A 253 3.01 9.03 0.17
CA TRP A 253 2.46 8.59 -1.11
C TRP A 253 3.34 7.55 -1.83
N PHE A 254 4.30 7.01 -1.09
CA PHE A 254 5.25 5.97 -1.52
C PHE A 254 6.19 6.36 -2.67
N VAL A 255 6.36 7.65 -2.97
CA VAL A 255 7.12 8.14 -4.15
C VAL A 255 8.64 8.03 -3.98
N SER A 256 9.15 7.94 -2.76
CA SER A 256 10.60 7.79 -2.50
C SER A 256 11.05 6.32 -2.42
N ALA A 257 10.19 5.43 -1.92
CA ALA A 257 10.50 4.02 -1.70
C ALA A 257 10.18 3.14 -2.91
N ASN A 258 9.20 3.53 -3.74
CA ASN A 258 8.69 2.65 -4.80
C ASN A 258 9.13 3.06 -6.21
N ASP A 259 9.84 4.17 -6.39
CA ASP A 259 10.32 4.67 -7.68
C ASP A 259 11.40 3.80 -8.34
N VAL A 260 12.05 2.97 -7.52
CA VAL A 260 12.94 1.89 -7.92
C VAL A 260 12.62 0.73 -6.99
N PRO A 261 11.85 -0.25 -7.43
CA PRO A 261 11.27 -1.20 -6.51
C PRO A 261 12.25 -2.35 -6.36
N THR A 262 13.20 -2.21 -5.44
CA THR A 262 13.77 -3.41 -4.82
C THR A 262 12.60 -4.24 -4.30
N ARG A 263 12.54 -5.52 -4.67
CA ARG A 263 11.45 -6.42 -4.27
C ARG A 263 11.99 -7.76 -3.86
N PHE A 264 11.31 -8.34 -2.90
CA PHE A 264 11.53 -9.73 -2.53
C PHE A 264 10.30 -10.36 -1.90
N THR A 265 10.25 -11.68 -1.99
CA THR A 265 9.35 -12.54 -1.21
C THR A 265 10.16 -13.40 -0.25
N TYR A 266 9.47 -14.04 0.68
CA TYR A 266 10.08 -15.00 1.58
C TYR A 266 9.11 -16.12 1.94
N GLN A 267 9.68 -17.28 2.27
CA GLN A 267 8.94 -18.44 2.78
C GLN A 267 9.60 -18.92 4.07
N ILE A 268 8.79 -19.15 5.10
CA ILE A 268 9.24 -19.59 6.42
C ILE A 268 9.05 -21.10 6.54
N SER A 269 10.10 -21.81 6.95
CA SER A 269 10.09 -23.23 7.29
C SER A 269 10.79 -23.46 8.62
N GLY A 270 10.01 -23.60 9.69
CA GLY A 270 10.54 -23.63 11.06
C GLY A 270 11.18 -22.29 11.41
N ASN A 271 12.47 -22.33 11.77
CA ASN A 271 13.27 -21.13 12.07
C ASN A 271 14.04 -20.59 10.86
N THR A 272 13.89 -21.22 9.69
CA THR A 272 14.63 -20.88 8.47
C THR A 272 13.72 -20.12 7.51
N VAL A 273 14.26 -19.07 6.90
CA VAL A 273 13.61 -18.29 5.85
C VAL A 273 14.37 -18.47 4.56
N GLN A 274 13.65 -18.85 3.50
CA GLN A 274 14.13 -18.70 2.13
C GLN A 274 13.70 -17.34 1.61
N PHE A 275 14.65 -16.49 1.25
CA PHE A 275 14.38 -15.23 0.58
C PHE A 275 14.52 -15.37 -0.93
N THR A 276 13.66 -14.68 -1.69
CA THR A 276 13.68 -14.68 -3.15
C THR A 276 13.67 -13.24 -3.66
N ASN A 277 14.75 -12.82 -4.33
CA ASN A 277 14.79 -11.56 -5.05
C ASN A 277 13.74 -11.54 -6.17
N GLN A 278 13.03 -10.43 -6.28
CA GLN A 278 12.09 -10.14 -7.38
C GLN A 278 12.47 -8.85 -8.12
N THR A 279 13.63 -8.29 -7.82
CA THR A 279 14.16 -7.11 -8.48
C THR A 279 14.79 -7.53 -9.81
N GLN A 280 14.18 -7.12 -10.92
CA GLN A 280 14.72 -7.35 -12.25
C GLN A 280 15.94 -6.44 -12.51
N ASN A 281 16.91 -6.92 -13.28
CA ASN A 281 18.13 -6.19 -13.69
C ASN A 281 18.97 -5.62 -12.54
N ALA A 282 18.86 -6.20 -11.33
CA ALA A 282 19.72 -5.85 -10.22
C ALA A 282 21.13 -6.39 -10.43
N THR A 283 22.15 -5.56 -10.29
CA THR A 283 23.57 -5.94 -10.47
C THR A 283 24.27 -6.27 -9.15
N SER A 284 23.64 -5.96 -8.01
CA SER A 284 24.18 -6.25 -6.68
C SER A 284 23.06 -6.46 -5.66
N PHE A 285 23.34 -7.27 -4.65
CA PHE A 285 22.41 -7.60 -3.56
C PHE A 285 23.11 -7.44 -2.22
N LEU A 286 22.44 -6.80 -1.27
CA LEU A 286 22.85 -6.77 0.12
C LEU A 286 21.61 -6.97 0.99
N TRP A 287 21.55 -8.13 1.63
CA TRP A 287 20.54 -8.49 2.61
C TRP A 287 21.02 -8.11 4.00
N ASN A 288 20.13 -7.52 4.80
CA ASN A 288 20.28 -7.40 6.24
C ASN A 288 19.08 -8.10 6.88
N PHE A 289 19.34 -9.15 7.65
CA PHE A 289 18.30 -10.02 8.20
C PHE A 289 17.65 -9.48 9.47
N GLY A 290 18.09 -8.32 9.97
CA GLY A 290 17.53 -7.66 11.16
C GLY A 290 18.03 -8.25 12.49
N ASP A 291 18.93 -9.23 12.46
CA ASP A 291 19.55 -9.87 13.64
C ASP A 291 21.06 -9.59 13.75
N GLY A 292 21.57 -8.65 12.95
CA GLY A 292 22.99 -8.30 12.85
C GLY A 292 23.76 -9.05 11.78
N THR A 293 23.15 -10.04 11.10
CA THR A 293 23.78 -10.77 10.00
C THR A 293 23.33 -10.25 8.62
N THR A 294 24.15 -10.52 7.60
CA THR A 294 23.95 -10.04 6.22
C THR A 294 24.30 -11.10 5.19
N SER A 295 23.87 -10.90 3.94
CA SER A 295 24.27 -11.75 2.79
C SER A 295 24.34 -10.95 1.49
N ALA A 296 25.26 -11.34 0.60
CA ALA A 296 25.37 -10.79 -0.76
C ALA A 296 24.81 -11.73 -1.84
N LEU A 297 24.25 -12.88 -1.46
CA LEU A 297 23.61 -13.80 -2.40
C LEU A 297 22.31 -13.18 -2.92
N GLU A 298 21.94 -13.49 -4.17
CA GLU A 298 20.67 -13.06 -4.73
C GLU A 298 19.47 -13.63 -3.98
N ASN A 299 19.49 -14.94 -3.69
CA ASN A 299 18.39 -15.68 -3.05
C ASN A 299 18.90 -16.44 -1.80
N PRO A 300 19.24 -15.75 -0.70
CA PRO A 300 19.81 -16.40 0.47
C PRO A 300 18.78 -17.20 1.26
N GLN A 301 19.28 -18.22 1.95
CA GLN A 301 18.60 -18.85 3.06
C GLN A 301 19.20 -18.34 4.37
N HIS A 302 18.37 -18.06 5.38
CA HIS A 302 18.82 -17.60 6.69
C HIS A 302 18.06 -18.29 7.82
N THR A 303 18.74 -18.65 8.90
CA THR A 303 18.13 -19.34 10.06
C THR A 303 18.22 -18.46 11.30
N TYR A 304 17.06 -18.14 11.89
CA TYR A 304 16.96 -17.33 13.10
C TYR A 304 17.06 -18.20 14.34
N THR A 305 17.99 -17.89 15.25
CA THR A 305 18.18 -18.66 16.48
C THR A 305 17.24 -18.25 17.61
N SER A 306 16.61 -17.07 17.50
CA SER A 306 15.75 -16.50 18.53
C SER A 306 14.39 -16.12 17.96
N THR A 307 13.41 -16.08 18.84
CA THR A 307 12.08 -15.54 18.53
C THR A 307 12.13 -14.02 18.59
N GLY A 308 11.39 -13.36 17.72
CA GLY A 308 11.35 -11.91 17.64
C GLY A 308 10.77 -11.45 16.30
N ASN A 309 10.58 -10.14 16.19
CA ASN A 309 10.21 -9.49 14.94
C ASN A 309 11.48 -8.90 14.33
N TYR A 310 11.84 -9.36 13.14
CA TYR A 310 13.04 -8.96 12.43
C TYR A 310 12.69 -8.07 11.25
N GLN A 311 13.33 -6.90 11.17
CA GLN A 311 13.19 -5.99 10.03
C GLN A 311 14.19 -6.38 8.95
N VAL A 312 13.77 -7.29 8.08
CA VAL A 312 14.61 -7.78 6.98
C VAL A 312 14.62 -6.75 5.86
N SER A 313 15.80 -6.37 5.39
CA SER A 313 15.94 -5.48 4.24
C SER A 313 16.80 -6.09 3.14
N LEU A 314 16.43 -5.78 1.89
CA LEU A 314 17.22 -6.01 0.71
C LEU A 314 17.58 -4.64 0.13
N ILE A 315 18.86 -4.44 -0.16
CA ILE A 315 19.38 -3.32 -0.92
C ILE A 315 19.84 -3.87 -2.27
N THR A 316 19.36 -3.29 -3.36
CA THR A 316 19.84 -3.63 -4.71
C THR A 316 20.34 -2.40 -5.43
N ASN A 317 21.25 -2.62 -6.38
CA ASN A 317 21.52 -1.64 -7.43
C ASN A 317 20.77 -2.11 -8.68
N ALA A 318 19.68 -1.43 -9.02
CA ALA A 318 18.92 -1.65 -10.24
C ALA A 318 18.67 -0.30 -10.88
N CYS A 319 18.56 -0.23 -12.21
CA CYS A 319 18.27 1.02 -12.90
C CYS A 319 19.31 2.13 -12.61
N ASN A 320 20.58 1.75 -12.38
CA ASN A 320 21.68 2.62 -11.97
C ASN A 320 21.43 3.39 -10.65
N LYS A 321 20.57 2.86 -9.77
CA LYS A 321 20.23 3.46 -8.49
C LYS A 321 20.19 2.39 -7.40
N ASN A 322 20.66 2.76 -6.21
CA ASN A 322 20.48 1.93 -5.04
C ASN A 322 19.05 2.11 -4.51
N SER A 323 18.39 1.01 -4.18
CA SER A 323 17.07 1.03 -3.53
C SER A 323 16.97 -0.02 -2.45
N THR A 324 16.20 0.27 -1.40
CA THR A 324 16.03 -0.59 -0.23
C THR A 324 14.57 -0.96 -0.05
N LYS A 325 14.31 -2.25 0.15
CA LYS A 325 13.01 -2.75 0.59
C LYS A 325 13.14 -3.42 1.95
N THR A 326 12.19 -3.15 2.85
CA THR A 326 12.15 -3.77 4.18
C THR A 326 10.82 -4.50 4.38
N LYS A 327 10.85 -5.72 4.92
CA LYS A 327 9.68 -6.49 5.35
C LYS A 327 9.90 -7.01 6.78
N SER A 328 8.84 -7.06 7.58
CA SER A 328 8.89 -7.62 8.93
C SER A 328 8.68 -9.13 8.89
N VAL A 329 9.60 -9.89 9.46
CA VAL A 329 9.52 -11.34 9.60
C VAL A 329 9.46 -11.68 11.08
N ALA A 330 8.37 -12.31 11.51
CA ALA A 330 8.13 -12.62 12.90
C ALA A 330 8.32 -14.11 13.20
N PHE A 331 9.17 -14.42 14.19
CA PHE A 331 9.30 -15.74 14.79
C PHE A 331 8.70 -15.70 16.18
N HIS A 332 7.57 -16.36 16.36
CA HIS A 332 6.98 -16.54 17.67
C HIS A 332 7.38 -17.91 18.20
N SER A 333 7.68 -18.00 19.49
CA SER A 333 7.62 -19.31 20.13
C SER A 333 6.17 -19.75 20.03
N LEU A 334 5.91 -20.92 19.46
CA LEU A 334 4.63 -21.62 19.68
C LEU A 334 4.53 -22.14 21.15
N GLY A 335 5.32 -21.56 22.06
CA GLY A 335 5.31 -21.84 23.47
C GLY A 335 4.14 -21.10 24.10
N ILE A 336 3.07 -21.83 24.37
CA ILE A 336 2.15 -21.44 25.43
C ILE A 336 2.99 -21.41 26.71
N LYS A 337 3.17 -20.25 27.34
CA LYS A 337 3.57 -20.22 28.75
C LYS A 337 2.46 -20.93 29.51
N GLU A 338 2.68 -22.20 29.84
CA GLU A 338 1.85 -22.89 30.83
C GLU A 338 2.09 -22.19 32.16
N GLN A 339 1.21 -21.25 32.52
CA GLN A 339 1.10 -20.83 33.91
C GLN A 339 0.48 -22.02 34.64
N ASN A 340 1.32 -22.85 35.25
CA ASN A 340 0.85 -23.82 36.22
C ASN A 340 0.32 -23.02 37.43
N THR A 341 -1.00 -22.88 37.53
CA THR A 341 -1.61 -22.47 38.80
C THR A 341 -1.53 -23.64 39.77
N VAL A 342 -1.15 -23.36 41.02
CA VAL A 342 -1.01 -24.38 42.06
C VAL A 342 -2.33 -25.13 42.32
N SER A 343 -3.47 -24.55 41.96
CA SER A 343 -4.81 -25.13 42.15
C SER A 343 -5.25 -26.10 41.05
N THR A 344 -4.83 -25.92 39.79
CA THR A 344 -5.42 -26.67 38.66
C THR A 344 -4.41 -27.60 37.99
N HIS A 345 -4.62 -28.90 38.12
CA HIS A 345 -3.76 -29.96 37.58
C HIS A 345 -4.49 -30.74 36.49
N ILE A 346 -3.89 -30.79 35.28
CA ILE A 346 -4.47 -31.46 34.11
C ILE A 346 -3.58 -32.64 33.70
N TYR A 347 -4.13 -33.85 33.75
CA TYR A 347 -3.39 -35.10 33.51
C TYR A 347 -4.33 -36.26 33.09
N PRO A 348 -3.85 -37.35 32.48
CA PRO A 348 -2.48 -37.56 32.03
C PRO A 348 -2.15 -36.67 30.83
N ASN A 349 -0.89 -36.28 30.70
CA ASN A 349 -0.38 -35.60 29.52
C ASN A 349 1.05 -36.10 29.26
N PRO A 350 1.29 -36.99 28.28
CA PRO A 350 0.37 -37.38 27.20
C PRO A 350 -0.87 -38.17 27.64
N ALA A 351 -2.00 -37.89 27.01
CA ALA A 351 -3.29 -38.53 27.20
C ALA A 351 -3.56 -39.60 26.13
N GLN A 352 -4.39 -40.59 26.45
CA GLN A 352 -4.94 -41.53 25.47
C GLN A 352 -6.43 -41.26 25.33
N ASP A 353 -7.19 -41.68 26.33
CA ASP A 353 -8.65 -41.71 26.24
C ASP A 353 -9.33 -40.48 26.85
N TYR A 354 -8.71 -39.86 27.85
CA TYR A 354 -9.28 -38.71 28.55
C TYR A 354 -8.19 -37.89 29.24
N ILE A 355 -8.56 -36.68 29.66
CA ILE A 355 -7.82 -35.89 30.65
C ILE A 355 -8.72 -35.60 31.85
N ASN A 356 -8.15 -35.71 33.04
CA ASN A 356 -8.69 -35.18 34.28
C ASN A 356 -8.22 -33.74 34.47
N ILE A 357 -9.11 -32.93 35.05
CA ILE A 357 -8.82 -31.59 35.54
C ILE A 357 -9.15 -31.60 37.03
N ILE A 358 -8.12 -31.71 37.88
CA ILE A 358 -8.25 -31.58 39.33
C ILE A 358 -8.10 -30.12 39.68
N THR A 359 -9.08 -29.59 40.42
CA THR A 359 -9.10 -28.19 40.85
C THR A 359 -10.06 -28.01 42.00
N ASP A 360 -9.72 -27.13 42.94
CA ASP A 360 -10.59 -26.68 44.03
C ASP A 360 -11.49 -25.51 43.61
N LYS A 361 -11.27 -24.93 42.42
CA LYS A 361 -12.04 -23.80 41.89
C LYS A 361 -12.99 -24.23 40.78
N LYS A 362 -14.04 -23.44 40.57
CA LYS A 362 -14.93 -23.61 39.41
C LYS A 362 -14.19 -23.23 38.13
N ILE A 363 -14.19 -24.13 37.15
CA ILE A 363 -13.61 -23.87 35.83
C ILE A 363 -14.68 -23.73 34.76
N SER A 364 -14.36 -22.99 33.71
CA SER A 364 -15.13 -22.93 32.47
C SER A 364 -14.20 -23.21 31.30
N VAL A 365 -14.40 -24.31 30.58
CA VAL A 365 -13.64 -24.56 29.34
C VAL A 365 -14.17 -23.62 28.26
N ILE A 366 -13.26 -22.91 27.59
CA ILE A 366 -13.54 -21.94 26.54
C ILE A 366 -13.48 -22.63 25.17
N SER A 367 -12.42 -23.39 24.92
CA SER A 367 -12.24 -24.11 23.66
C SER A 367 -11.25 -25.27 23.79
N LEU A 368 -11.44 -26.26 22.93
CA LEU A 368 -10.43 -27.28 22.61
C LEU A 368 -10.12 -27.14 21.13
N THR A 369 -8.86 -26.92 20.76
CA THR A 369 -8.45 -26.72 19.36
C THR A 369 -7.37 -27.70 18.96
N ASP A 370 -7.30 -28.06 17.68
CA ASP A 370 -6.16 -28.81 17.13
C ASP A 370 -4.97 -27.91 16.78
N ALA A 371 -3.86 -28.51 16.32
CA ALA A 371 -2.65 -27.80 15.92
C ALA A 371 -2.84 -26.80 14.77
N ALA A 372 -3.92 -26.92 13.97
CA ALA A 372 -4.26 -25.98 12.90
C ALA A 372 -5.20 -24.85 13.39
N GLY A 373 -5.56 -24.83 14.68
CA GLY A 373 -6.45 -23.84 15.28
C GLY A 373 -7.94 -24.13 15.09
N ARG A 374 -8.32 -25.30 14.56
CA ARG A 374 -9.73 -25.66 14.37
C ARG A 374 -10.35 -26.00 15.73
N ILE A 375 -11.52 -25.42 16.01
CA ILE A 375 -12.27 -25.68 17.25
C ILE A 375 -12.94 -27.06 17.17
N LEU A 376 -12.71 -27.87 18.19
CA LEU A 376 -13.21 -29.22 18.34
C LEU A 376 -14.34 -29.26 19.35
N ARG A 377 -15.28 -30.17 19.13
CA ARG A 377 -16.31 -30.48 20.12
C ARG A 377 -15.66 -31.21 21.30
N TYR A 378 -16.02 -30.79 22.50
CA TYR A 378 -15.63 -31.44 23.75
C TYR A 378 -16.85 -31.59 24.65
N LYS A 379 -16.78 -32.54 25.59
CA LYS A 379 -17.74 -32.70 26.67
C LYS A 379 -16.98 -32.59 27.98
N LEU A 380 -17.45 -31.73 28.88
CA LEU A 380 -16.90 -31.58 30.22
C LEU A 380 -17.80 -32.33 31.20
N GLU A 381 -17.28 -33.40 31.79
CA GLU A 381 -18.00 -34.25 32.73
C GLU A 381 -17.53 -33.96 34.15
N LYS A 382 -18.47 -33.82 35.10
CA LYS A 382 -18.12 -33.58 36.50
C LYS A 382 -17.63 -34.89 37.12
N SER A 383 -16.51 -34.83 37.81
CA SER A 383 -15.88 -35.94 38.54
C SER A 383 -15.54 -35.48 39.96
N VAL A 384 -15.23 -36.40 40.88
CA VAL A 384 -14.70 -36.05 42.20
C VAL A 384 -13.20 -36.38 42.19
N PRO A 385 -12.28 -35.41 42.35
CA PRO A 385 -12.46 -34.03 42.86
C PRO A 385 -12.46 -32.91 41.79
N GLY A 386 -12.96 -33.12 40.56
CA GLY A 386 -12.93 -32.08 39.53
C GLY A 386 -13.73 -32.38 38.26
N TYR A 387 -13.04 -32.49 37.13
CA TYR A 387 -13.69 -32.69 35.82
C TYR A 387 -12.92 -33.68 34.94
N VAL A 388 -13.60 -34.24 33.95
CA VAL A 388 -13.02 -35.10 32.92
C VAL A 388 -13.43 -34.59 31.54
N ILE A 389 -12.49 -34.60 30.60
CA ILE A 389 -12.76 -34.41 29.18
C ILE A 389 -12.39 -35.71 28.45
N PRO A 390 -13.37 -36.48 27.97
CA PRO A 390 -13.12 -37.61 27.08
C PRO A 390 -12.51 -37.12 25.76
N LEU A 391 -11.50 -37.83 25.30
CA LEU A 391 -10.76 -37.55 24.06
C LEU A 391 -10.88 -38.68 23.04
N ASN A 392 -11.56 -39.80 23.34
CA ASN A 392 -11.67 -41.00 22.49
C ASN A 392 -12.03 -40.72 21.01
N HIS A 393 -12.79 -39.65 20.77
CA HIS A 393 -13.21 -39.23 19.43
C HIS A 393 -12.15 -38.45 18.64
N LEU A 394 -11.03 -38.09 19.27
CA LEU A 394 -9.92 -37.35 18.67
C LEU A 394 -8.82 -38.30 18.22
N SER A 395 -8.17 -37.99 17.10
CA SER A 395 -6.97 -38.69 16.63
C SER A 395 -5.75 -38.37 17.52
N SER A 396 -4.66 -39.13 17.36
CA SER A 396 -3.38 -38.78 17.98
C SER A 396 -2.88 -37.43 17.43
N GLY A 397 -2.37 -36.56 18.30
CA GLY A 397 -1.99 -35.21 17.90
C GLY A 397 -1.81 -34.24 19.07
N ILE A 398 -1.58 -32.97 18.71
CA ILE A 398 -1.45 -31.87 19.67
C ILE A 398 -2.76 -31.09 19.71
N TYR A 399 -3.25 -30.86 20.92
CA TYR A 399 -4.45 -30.10 21.19
C TYR A 399 -4.18 -28.97 22.18
N LEU A 400 -4.90 -27.85 22.05
CA LEU A 400 -4.82 -26.73 22.99
C LEU A 400 -6.16 -26.58 23.70
N LEU A 401 -6.14 -26.75 25.02
CA LEU A 401 -7.28 -26.55 25.90
C LEU A 401 -7.21 -25.15 26.52
N LYS A 402 -8.15 -24.27 26.17
CA LYS A 402 -8.33 -22.97 26.82
C LYS A 402 -9.43 -23.05 27.88
N TYR A 403 -9.16 -22.56 29.08
CA TYR A 403 -10.12 -22.57 30.19
C TYR A 403 -9.99 -21.33 31.08
N LYS A 404 -11.05 -20.99 31.80
CA LYS A 404 -11.07 -19.96 32.85
C LYS A 404 -11.11 -20.58 34.22
N GLU A 405 -10.39 -19.97 35.15
CA GLU A 405 -10.50 -20.17 36.59
C GLU A 405 -10.83 -18.80 37.22
N GLY A 406 -12.09 -18.57 37.58
CA GLY A 406 -12.59 -17.21 37.84
C GLY A 406 -12.53 -16.34 36.59
N GLU A 407 -11.92 -15.16 36.69
CA GLU A 407 -11.74 -14.20 35.57
C GLU A 407 -10.45 -14.43 34.75
N THR A 408 -9.56 -15.32 35.21
CA THR A 408 -8.26 -15.53 34.54
C THR A 408 -8.33 -16.64 33.50
N GLU A 409 -7.81 -16.39 32.30
CA GLU A 409 -7.73 -17.35 31.20
C GLU A 409 -6.38 -18.08 31.18
N PHE A 410 -6.45 -19.39 30.99
CA PHE A 410 -5.29 -20.29 30.89
C PHE A 410 -5.37 -21.09 29.59
N THR A 411 -4.20 -21.50 29.10
CA THR A 411 -4.09 -22.44 27.98
C THR A 411 -3.18 -23.59 28.39
N LYS A 412 -3.61 -24.84 28.18
CA LYS A 412 -2.83 -26.05 28.41
C LYS A 412 -2.64 -26.80 27.10
N LYS A 413 -1.41 -27.24 26.82
CA LYS A 413 -1.12 -28.12 25.67
C LYS A 413 -1.38 -29.57 26.07
N ILE A 414 -2.21 -30.29 25.31
CA ILE A 414 -2.53 -31.70 25.52
C ILE A 414 -1.91 -32.51 24.36
N LEU A 415 -1.07 -33.48 24.71
CA LEU A 415 -0.50 -34.45 23.77
C LEU A 415 -1.38 -35.69 23.79
N LYS A 416 -2.14 -35.97 22.73
CA LYS A 416 -2.87 -37.23 22.60
C LYS A 416 -2.04 -38.25 21.83
N LYS A 417 -1.82 -39.42 22.44
CA LYS A 417 -1.16 -40.57 21.81
C LYS A 417 -2.16 -41.51 21.19
#